data_AF-A0A9R0QIX7-F1
#
_entry.id   AF-A0A9R0QIX7-F1
#
_cell.length_a   1.000
_cell.length_b   1.000
_cell.length_c   1.000
_cell.angle_alpha   90.00
_cell.angle_beta   90.00
_cell.angle_gamma   90.00
#
_symmetry.space_group_name_H-M   'P 1'
#
loop_
_entity.id
_entity.type
_entity.pdbx_description
1 polymer ?
#
loop_
_entity_poly.entity_id
_entity_poly.type
_entity_poly.pdbx_seq_one_letter_code
_entity_poly.pdbx_strand_id
1 'polypeptide(L)'
;MHCWLVLEKHPKWENRVISKGPQKKQKKTSDASPGTTSNDEDFERCTDALGTETRPDGNKLEKTRLQKAKASASDAFSPKLSLENVWAEKLEKAEVKEATKNARYERAFELQEKQIALQERQMLNQEREMSYKQFELEEKIMSMDTTVMIGAQQEYYMNKQNEIAARRFNTSG
;
A
#
# COMPACT_ATOMS: atom_id res chain seq x y z
N MET A 1 13.75 14.62 -19.26
CA MET A 1 14.55 13.96 -18.20
C MET A 1 13.94 14.31 -16.85
N HIS A 2 13.34 13.33 -16.16
CA HIS A 2 12.63 13.58 -14.90
C HIS A 2 13.62 13.57 -13.73
N CYS A 3 13.69 14.68 -12.98
CA CYS A 3 14.70 14.95 -11.94
C CYS A 3 14.81 13.85 -10.87
N TRP A 4 13.76 13.04 -10.70
CA TRP A 4 13.73 11.92 -9.76
C TRP A 4 14.78 10.83 -10.06
N LEU A 5 15.02 10.51 -11.33
CA LEU A 5 15.98 9.47 -11.73
C LEU A 5 17.44 9.83 -11.38
N VAL A 6 17.73 11.13 -11.23
CA VAL A 6 19.05 11.64 -10.86
C VAL A 6 19.22 11.67 -9.34
N LEU A 7 18.13 11.91 -8.60
CA LEU A 7 18.17 12.12 -7.15
C LEU A 7 18.03 10.81 -6.35
N GLU A 8 17.54 9.72 -6.96
CA GLU A 8 17.41 8.41 -6.29
C GLU A 8 18.76 7.86 -5.80
N LYS A 9 19.84 8.10 -6.55
CA LYS A 9 21.19 7.61 -6.24
C LYS A 9 21.98 8.53 -5.29
N HIS A 10 21.36 9.59 -4.75
CA HIS A 10 22.06 10.47 -3.82
C HIS A 10 22.17 9.80 -2.44
N PRO A 11 23.36 9.80 -1.80
CA PRO A 11 23.59 9.14 -0.50
C PRO A 11 22.72 9.67 0.65
N LYS A 12 22.18 10.90 0.52
CA LYS A 12 21.16 11.47 1.42
C LYS A 12 19.87 10.63 1.48
N TRP A 13 19.60 9.85 0.44
CA TRP A 13 18.36 9.07 0.26
C TRP A 13 18.59 7.56 0.42
N GLU A 14 19.81 7.06 0.22
CA GLU A 14 20.18 5.64 0.41
C GLU A 14 20.08 5.20 1.89
N ASN A 15 20.44 6.06 2.84
CA ASN A 15 20.42 5.73 4.27
C ASN A 15 19.02 5.61 4.90
N ARG A 16 17.95 5.93 4.15
CA ARG A 16 16.56 5.75 4.64
C ARG A 16 16.13 4.28 4.71
N VAL A 17 16.75 3.39 3.93
CA VAL A 17 16.38 1.98 3.90
C VAL A 17 17.00 1.20 5.07
N ILE A 18 18.10 1.71 5.66
CA ILE A 18 18.88 1.00 6.69
C ILE A 18 18.49 1.40 8.12
N SER A 19 17.96 2.61 8.35
CA SER A 19 17.44 3.01 9.67
C SER A 19 15.94 2.80 9.80
N LYS A 20 15.50 1.53 9.84
CA LYS A 20 14.15 1.18 10.33
C LYS A 20 14.19 1.05 11.86
N GLY A 21 13.99 2.18 12.54
CA GLY A 21 13.70 2.25 13.97
C GLY A 21 12.73 3.40 14.25
N PRO A 22 11.67 3.21 15.05
CA PRO A 22 10.64 4.21 15.25
C PRO A 22 11.15 5.38 16.10
N GLN A 23 11.42 6.54 15.50
CA GLN A 23 11.66 7.77 16.25
C GLN A 23 10.33 8.34 16.76
N LYS A 24 10.01 8.05 18.03
CA LYS A 24 9.01 8.77 18.82
C LYS A 24 9.37 10.26 18.83
N LYS A 25 8.67 11.09 18.05
CA LYS A 25 8.74 12.55 18.17
C LYS A 25 7.94 12.98 19.41
N GLN A 26 8.64 13.27 20.52
CA GLN A 26 8.05 14.01 21.62
C GLN A 26 7.84 15.48 21.20
N LYS A 27 6.61 15.97 21.35
CA LYS A 27 6.22 17.37 21.15
C LYS A 27 6.74 18.19 22.35
N LYS A 28 7.65 19.13 22.12
CA LYS A 28 7.97 20.19 23.08
C LYS A 28 7.15 21.43 22.70
N THR A 29 6.18 21.78 23.53
CA THR A 29 5.53 23.10 23.51
C THR A 29 6.23 23.97 24.54
N SER A 30 6.98 24.97 24.11
CA SER A 30 7.40 26.08 24.96
C SER A 30 6.48 27.25 24.64
N ASP A 31 5.49 27.41 25.49
CA ASP A 31 4.62 28.56 25.64
C ASP A 31 5.45 29.72 26.22
N ALA A 32 5.57 30.84 25.51
CA ALA A 32 6.14 32.08 26.04
C ALA A 32 5.84 33.29 25.13
N SER A 33 4.82 34.05 25.51
CA SER A 33 4.69 35.51 25.35
C SER A 33 3.59 35.96 26.33
N PRO A 34 3.47 37.23 26.75
CA PRO A 34 4.20 38.45 26.33
C PRO A 34 4.73 39.30 27.51
N GLY A 35 5.59 40.29 27.23
CA GLY A 35 5.98 41.33 28.20
C GLY A 35 5.90 42.72 27.59
N THR A 36 4.96 43.52 28.09
CA THR A 36 4.60 44.91 27.72
C THR A 36 5.37 45.94 28.56
N THR A 37 5.94 46.98 27.94
CA THR A 37 6.19 48.35 28.49
C THR A 37 6.41 49.29 27.28
N SER A 38 5.53 50.20 26.86
CA SER A 38 5.00 51.44 27.47
C SER A 38 6.08 52.46 27.84
N ASN A 39 6.43 53.37 26.93
CA ASN A 39 6.02 54.79 26.94
C ASN A 39 6.92 55.63 26.01
N ASP A 40 6.24 56.48 25.25
CA ASP A 40 6.76 57.60 24.47
C ASP A 40 7.42 58.64 25.37
N GLU A 41 8.52 59.26 24.94
CA GLU A 41 8.79 60.67 25.22
C GLU A 41 9.43 61.38 24.01
N ASP A 42 8.92 62.59 23.86
CA ASP A 42 9.06 63.61 22.82
C ASP A 42 10.46 64.25 22.88
N PHE A 43 11.09 64.48 21.72
CA PHE A 43 12.23 65.40 21.65
C PHE A 43 12.14 66.31 20.44
N GLU A 44 12.19 67.60 20.75
CA GLU A 44 11.93 68.74 19.90
C GLU A 44 12.85 68.85 18.68
N ARG A 45 12.18 69.14 17.56
CA ARG A 45 12.54 69.99 16.41
C ARG A 45 13.93 70.67 16.43
N CYS A 46 14.76 70.31 15.44
CA CYS A 46 15.85 71.16 14.96
C CYS A 46 15.63 71.47 13.46
N THR A 47 15.48 72.76 13.16
CA THR A 47 15.37 73.34 11.81
C THR A 47 16.77 73.64 11.27
N ASP A 48 17.07 73.26 10.03
CA ASP A 48 17.67 74.18 9.04
C ASP A 48 17.81 73.60 7.63
N ALA A 49 17.90 74.53 6.68
CA ALA A 49 17.63 74.47 5.25
C ALA A 49 18.52 73.54 4.40
N LEU A 50 17.94 72.96 3.32
CA LEU A 50 18.16 73.29 1.89
C LEU A 50 17.67 72.12 1.00
N GLY A 51 16.82 72.41 0.01
CA GLY A 51 16.50 71.48 -1.10
C GLY A 51 15.03 71.07 -1.21
N THR A 52 14.23 71.88 -1.91
CA THR A 52 12.90 71.49 -2.40
C THR A 52 13.05 70.48 -3.55
N GLU A 53 13.28 69.21 -3.22
CA GLU A 53 12.91 68.12 -4.13
C GLU A 53 11.43 67.79 -3.90
N THR A 54 10.56 68.38 -4.72
CA THR A 54 9.15 68.01 -4.74
C THR A 54 9.05 66.57 -5.26
N ARG A 55 8.70 65.62 -4.39
CA ARG A 55 8.39 64.24 -4.82
C ARG A 55 7.28 64.30 -5.89
N PRO A 56 7.39 63.56 -7.00
CA PRO A 56 6.33 63.53 -7.99
C PRO A 56 5.03 63.03 -7.36
N ASP A 57 3.92 63.68 -7.72
CA ASP A 57 2.61 63.33 -7.20
C ASP A 57 2.31 61.85 -7.47
N GLY A 58 1.99 61.12 -6.40
CA GLY A 58 1.82 59.68 -6.45
C GLY A 58 0.57 59.27 -7.24
N ASN A 59 0.70 58.22 -8.05
CA ASN A 59 -0.34 57.65 -8.92
C ASN A 59 -1.45 56.93 -8.14
N LYS A 60 -1.76 57.35 -6.91
CA LYS A 60 -2.64 56.67 -5.96
C LYS A 60 -4.06 56.53 -6.52
N LEU A 61 -4.53 57.52 -7.26
CA LEU A 61 -5.86 57.51 -7.87
C LEU A 61 -5.94 56.57 -9.09
N GLU A 62 -4.88 56.49 -9.89
CA GLU A 62 -4.81 55.54 -11.00
C GLU A 62 -4.59 54.10 -10.53
N LYS A 63 -3.76 53.89 -9.51
CA LYS A 63 -3.53 52.59 -8.88
C LYS A 63 -4.79 52.04 -8.22
N THR A 64 -5.57 52.90 -7.56
CA THR A 64 -6.88 52.51 -7.00
C THR A 64 -7.92 52.27 -8.10
N ARG A 65 -7.92 53.03 -9.19
CA ARG A 65 -8.78 52.77 -10.36
C ARG A 65 -8.46 51.43 -11.02
N LEU A 66 -7.18 51.11 -11.22
CA LEU A 66 -6.73 49.83 -11.76
C LEU A 66 -7.02 48.66 -10.82
N GLN A 67 -6.92 48.85 -9.49
CA GLN A 67 -7.34 47.84 -8.52
C GLN A 67 -8.85 47.59 -8.56
N LYS A 68 -9.68 48.65 -8.66
CA LYS A 68 -11.14 48.51 -8.79
C LYS A 68 -11.54 47.83 -10.10
N ALA A 69 -10.87 48.16 -11.21
CA ALA A 69 -11.11 47.52 -12.50
C ALA A 69 -10.73 46.02 -12.49
N LYS A 70 -9.60 45.68 -11.83
CA LYS A 70 -9.17 44.27 -11.66
C LYS A 70 -10.10 43.48 -10.73
N ALA A 71 -10.56 44.09 -9.64
CA ALA A 71 -11.50 43.45 -8.71
C ALA A 71 -12.87 43.20 -9.36
N SER A 72 -13.33 44.11 -10.22
CA SER A 72 -14.61 43.95 -10.94
C SER A 72 -14.51 42.93 -12.09
N ALA A 73 -13.33 42.73 -12.68
CA ALA A 73 -13.12 41.75 -13.75
C ALA A 73 -12.84 40.33 -13.22
N SER A 74 -12.24 40.19 -12.03
CA SER A 74 -11.93 38.88 -11.43
C SER A 74 -13.14 38.16 -10.83
N ASP A 75 -14.21 38.87 -10.49
CA ASP A 75 -15.42 38.27 -9.89
C ASP A 75 -16.37 37.65 -10.93
N ALA A 76 -16.15 37.94 -12.23
CA ALA A 76 -16.92 37.35 -13.33
C ALA A 76 -16.37 35.97 -13.79
N PHE A 77 -15.13 35.63 -13.43
CA PHE A 77 -14.45 34.42 -13.89
C PHE A 77 -13.92 33.50 -12.78
N SER A 78 -14.16 33.83 -11.50
CA SER A 78 -13.93 32.86 -10.42
C SER A 78 -15.02 31.80 -10.46
N PRO A 79 -14.72 30.51 -10.66
CA PRO A 79 -15.73 29.46 -10.57
C PRO A 79 -16.31 29.48 -9.15
N LYS A 80 -17.49 30.08 -8.99
CA LYS A 80 -18.31 29.97 -7.79
C LYS A 80 -18.86 28.54 -7.75
N LEU A 81 -17.98 27.58 -7.50
CA LEU A 81 -18.39 26.23 -7.15
C LEU A 81 -19.22 26.39 -5.88
N SER A 82 -20.52 26.11 -5.96
CA SER A 82 -21.37 26.08 -4.78
C SER A 82 -20.77 25.10 -3.79
N LEU A 83 -20.97 25.35 -2.49
CA LEU A 83 -20.48 24.48 -1.43
C LEU A 83 -20.90 23.03 -1.67
N GLU A 84 -22.13 22.83 -2.18
CA GLU A 84 -22.69 21.53 -2.59
C GLU A 84 -21.85 20.82 -3.65
N ASN A 85 -21.37 21.52 -4.68
CA ASN A 85 -20.53 20.93 -5.72
C ASN A 85 -19.18 20.43 -5.16
N VAL A 86 -18.59 21.16 -4.21
CA VAL A 86 -17.33 20.75 -3.56
C VAL A 86 -17.54 19.51 -2.68
N TRP A 87 -18.68 19.42 -1.99
CA TRP A 87 -19.04 18.24 -1.21
C TRP A 87 -19.33 17.02 -2.11
N ALA A 88 -20.05 17.21 -3.20
CA ALA A 88 -20.32 16.16 -4.19
C ALA A 88 -19.01 15.62 -4.79
N GLU A 89 -18.11 16.49 -5.25
CA GLU A 89 -16.82 16.08 -5.81
C GLU A 89 -15.95 15.33 -4.79
N LYS A 90 -16.04 15.70 -3.50
CA LYS A 90 -15.33 15.00 -2.42
C LYS A 90 -15.89 13.60 -2.18
N LEU A 91 -17.21 13.42 -2.24
CA LEU A 91 -17.88 12.13 -2.11
C LEU A 91 -17.53 11.22 -3.29
N GLU A 92 -17.66 11.71 -4.53
CA GLU A 92 -17.31 10.96 -5.74
C GLU A 92 -15.83 10.52 -5.70
N LYS A 93 -14.91 11.40 -5.32
CA LYS A 93 -13.49 11.04 -5.14
C LYS A 93 -13.27 10.01 -4.03
N ALA A 94 -14.10 9.99 -3.00
CA ALA A 94 -14.01 8.99 -1.94
C ALA A 94 -14.52 7.62 -2.44
N GLU A 95 -15.65 7.60 -3.16
CA GLU A 95 -16.23 6.41 -3.78
C GLU A 95 -15.29 5.80 -4.81
N VAL A 96 -14.69 6.59 -5.70
CA VAL A 96 -13.70 6.09 -6.68
C VAL A 96 -12.48 5.51 -5.97
N LYS A 97 -12.02 6.13 -4.87
CA LYS A 97 -10.91 5.58 -4.08
C LYS A 97 -11.28 4.29 -3.36
N GLU A 98 -12.53 4.14 -2.95
CA GLU A 98 -13.01 2.91 -2.34
C GLU A 98 -13.16 1.81 -3.40
N ALA A 99 -13.83 2.09 -4.52
CA ALA A 99 -14.00 1.17 -5.63
C ALA A 99 -12.64 0.67 -6.16
N THR A 100 -11.64 1.55 -6.29
CA THR A 100 -10.29 1.14 -6.70
C THR A 100 -9.55 0.29 -5.66
N LYS A 101 -9.88 0.41 -4.36
CA LYS A 101 -9.36 -0.50 -3.32
C LYS A 101 -10.08 -1.84 -3.38
N ASN A 102 -11.40 -1.81 -3.46
CA ASN A 102 -12.23 -3.03 -3.52
C ASN A 102 -11.85 -3.87 -4.74
N ALA A 103 -11.70 -3.27 -5.92
CA ALA A 103 -11.23 -3.96 -7.12
C ALA A 103 -9.82 -4.58 -6.96
N ARG A 104 -8.93 -3.97 -6.16
CA ARG A 104 -7.61 -4.57 -5.85
C ARG A 104 -7.74 -5.76 -4.92
N TYR A 105 -8.62 -5.66 -3.92
CA TYR A 105 -8.87 -6.76 -2.99
C TYR A 105 -9.55 -7.94 -3.70
N GLU A 106 -10.57 -7.69 -4.52
CA GLU A 106 -11.23 -8.71 -5.34
C GLU A 106 -10.22 -9.46 -6.20
N ARG A 107 -9.35 -8.74 -6.92
CA ARG A 107 -8.27 -9.37 -7.70
C ARG A 107 -7.31 -10.20 -6.84
N ALA A 108 -7.00 -9.75 -5.63
CA ALA A 108 -6.14 -10.48 -4.72
C ALA A 108 -6.82 -11.76 -4.19
N PHE A 109 -8.11 -11.67 -3.84
CA PHE A 109 -8.91 -12.81 -3.41
C PHE A 109 -9.07 -13.85 -4.53
N GLU A 110 -9.41 -13.42 -5.74
CA GLU A 110 -9.49 -14.34 -6.90
C GLU A 110 -8.17 -15.09 -7.14
N LEU A 111 -7.04 -14.41 -6.97
CA LEU A 111 -5.72 -15.02 -7.14
C LEU A 111 -5.44 -16.04 -6.03
N GLN A 112 -5.81 -15.71 -4.78
CA GLN A 112 -5.68 -16.61 -3.65
C GLN A 112 -6.57 -17.85 -3.79
N GLU A 113 -7.83 -17.68 -4.20
CA GLU A 113 -8.75 -18.79 -4.48
C GLU A 113 -8.20 -19.72 -5.56
N LYS A 114 -7.68 -19.16 -6.66
CA LYS A 114 -7.04 -19.94 -7.72
C LYS A 114 -5.81 -20.71 -7.20
N GLN A 115 -5.01 -20.10 -6.33
CA GLN A 115 -3.84 -20.74 -5.74
C GLN A 115 -4.25 -21.90 -4.82
N ILE A 116 -5.26 -21.71 -3.98
CA ILE A 116 -5.81 -22.76 -3.11
C ILE A 116 -6.37 -23.91 -3.95
N ALA A 117 -7.20 -23.63 -4.96
CA ALA A 117 -7.77 -24.65 -5.83
C ALA A 117 -6.69 -25.45 -6.58
N LEU A 118 -5.61 -24.79 -7.00
CA LEU A 118 -4.48 -25.46 -7.64
C LEU A 118 -3.75 -26.37 -6.64
N GLN A 119 -3.54 -25.92 -5.40
CA GLN A 119 -2.90 -26.70 -4.36
C GLN A 119 -3.74 -27.93 -3.97
N GLU A 120 -5.06 -27.78 -3.80
CA GLU A 120 -5.99 -28.88 -3.54
C GLU A 120 -5.94 -29.92 -4.66
N ARG A 121 -5.94 -29.47 -5.93
CA ARG A 121 -5.81 -30.37 -7.08
C ARG A 121 -4.46 -31.11 -7.09
N GLN A 122 -3.37 -30.44 -6.70
CA GLN A 122 -2.07 -31.08 -6.58
C GLN A 122 -2.06 -32.15 -5.49
N MET A 123 -2.62 -31.85 -4.32
CA MET A 123 -2.74 -32.81 -3.22
C MET A 123 -3.56 -34.04 -3.63
N LEU A 124 -4.73 -33.84 -4.25
CA LEU A 124 -5.57 -34.94 -4.75
C LEU A 124 -4.84 -35.80 -5.80
N ASN A 125 -4.09 -35.16 -6.70
CA ASN A 125 -3.29 -35.89 -7.68
C ASN A 125 -2.16 -36.68 -7.00
N GLN A 126 -1.49 -36.11 -6.00
CA GLN A 126 -0.45 -36.81 -5.23
C GLN A 126 -1.03 -38.01 -4.47
N GLU A 127 -2.17 -37.85 -3.78
CA GLU A 127 -2.85 -38.95 -3.10
C GLU A 127 -3.21 -40.08 -4.07
N ARG A 128 -3.72 -39.72 -5.25
CA ARG A 128 -4.03 -40.69 -6.30
C ARG A 128 -2.77 -41.40 -6.80
N GLU A 129 -1.69 -40.65 -7.05
CA GLU A 129 -0.41 -41.22 -7.48
C GLU A 129 0.18 -42.16 -6.43
N MET A 130 0.11 -41.79 -5.14
CA MET A 130 0.54 -42.67 -4.04
C MET A 130 -0.32 -43.92 -3.94
N SER A 131 -1.63 -43.79 -4.15
CA SER A 131 -2.55 -44.93 -4.20
C SER A 131 -2.23 -45.87 -5.37
N TYR A 132 -1.93 -45.33 -6.55
CA TYR A 132 -1.50 -46.13 -7.70
C TYR A 132 -0.17 -46.84 -7.44
N LYS A 133 0.84 -46.15 -6.91
CA LYS A 133 2.13 -46.77 -6.54
C LYS A 133 1.96 -47.89 -5.51
N GLN A 134 1.08 -47.67 -4.53
CA GLN A 134 0.75 -48.69 -3.54
C GLN A 134 0.07 -49.89 -4.22
N PHE A 135 -0.88 -49.65 -5.12
CA PHE A 135 -1.54 -50.72 -5.89
C PHE A 135 -0.54 -51.50 -6.75
N GLU A 136 0.36 -50.84 -7.47
CA GLU A 136 1.40 -51.50 -8.27
C GLU A 136 2.35 -52.37 -7.43
N LEU A 137 2.74 -51.88 -6.25
CA LEU A 137 3.55 -52.65 -5.32
C LEU A 137 2.80 -53.88 -4.79
N GLU A 138 1.51 -53.72 -4.47
CA GLU A 138 0.66 -54.80 -4.02
C GLU A 138 0.45 -55.85 -5.11
N GLU A 139 0.16 -55.45 -6.35
CA GLU A 139 0.06 -56.34 -7.52
C GLU A 139 1.37 -57.11 -7.72
N LYS A 140 2.53 -56.45 -7.59
CA LYS A 140 3.82 -57.12 -7.66
C LYS A 140 3.97 -58.18 -6.57
N ILE A 141 3.60 -57.88 -5.33
CA ILE A 141 3.64 -58.84 -4.22
C ILE A 141 2.68 -60.01 -4.47
N MET A 142 1.47 -59.73 -4.94
CA MET A 142 0.47 -60.76 -5.27
C MET A 142 0.90 -61.67 -6.42
N SER A 143 1.63 -61.13 -7.40
CA SER A 143 2.14 -61.88 -8.56
C SER A 143 3.38 -62.73 -8.26
N MET A 144 4.03 -62.53 -7.11
CA MET A 144 5.27 -63.22 -6.79
C MET A 144 5.02 -64.68 -6.41
N ASP A 145 5.70 -65.59 -7.11
CA ASP A 145 5.62 -67.03 -6.82
C ASP A 145 6.40 -67.36 -5.53
N THR A 146 5.66 -67.75 -4.50
CA THR A 146 6.20 -68.14 -3.19
C THR A 146 6.55 -69.61 -3.10
N THR A 147 6.20 -70.44 -4.10
CA THR A 147 6.48 -71.89 -4.08
C THR A 147 7.96 -72.22 -4.23
N VAL A 148 8.70 -71.33 -4.92
CA VAL A 148 10.15 -71.45 -5.13
C VAL A 148 10.96 -70.92 -3.93
N MET A 149 10.32 -70.13 -3.06
CA MET A 149 10.95 -69.55 -1.87
C MET A 149 10.91 -70.55 -0.71
N ILE A 150 11.94 -70.56 0.15
CA ILE A 150 12.07 -71.50 1.28
C ILE A 150 12.19 -70.76 2.62
N GLY A 151 11.53 -71.29 3.64
CA GLY A 151 11.66 -70.84 5.03
C GLY A 151 11.01 -69.49 5.29
N ALA A 152 11.64 -68.67 6.14
CA ALA A 152 11.07 -67.41 6.62
C ALA A 152 10.68 -66.41 5.51
N GLN A 153 11.37 -66.45 4.36
CA GLN A 153 11.05 -65.58 3.22
C GLN A 153 9.72 -65.95 2.57
N GLN A 154 9.43 -67.25 2.44
CA GLN A 154 8.16 -67.75 1.92
C GLN A 154 7.00 -67.31 2.81
N GLU A 155 7.13 -67.54 4.12
CA GLU A 155 6.12 -67.15 5.12
C GLU A 155 5.87 -65.64 5.11
N TYR A 156 6.92 -64.83 4.99
CA TYR A 156 6.80 -63.37 4.92
C TYR A 156 5.92 -62.92 3.75
N TYR A 157 6.20 -63.41 2.53
CA TYR A 157 5.44 -63.01 1.35
C TYR A 157 4.04 -63.58 1.32
N MET A 158 3.84 -64.82 1.77
CA MET A 158 2.48 -65.39 1.92
C MET A 158 1.64 -64.55 2.89
N ASN A 159 2.20 -64.15 4.03
CA ASN A 159 1.50 -63.28 4.98
C ASN A 159 1.19 -61.92 4.38
N LYS A 160 2.12 -61.34 3.59
CA LYS A 160 1.88 -60.08 2.88
C LYS A 160 0.77 -60.19 1.84
N GLN A 161 0.73 -61.27 1.08
CA GLN A 161 -0.35 -61.55 0.11
C GLN A 161 -1.71 -61.64 0.81
N ASN A 162 -1.78 -62.35 1.95
CA ASN A 162 -2.99 -62.45 2.76
C ASN A 162 -3.43 -61.10 3.35
N GLU A 163 -2.49 -60.30 3.85
CA GLU A 163 -2.75 -58.95 4.37
C GLU A 163 -3.36 -58.04 3.29
N ILE A 164 -2.78 -58.07 2.08
CA ILE A 164 -3.28 -57.31 0.92
C ILE A 164 -4.68 -57.78 0.55
N ALA A 165 -4.90 -59.09 0.41
CA ALA A 165 -6.20 -59.66 0.08
C ALA A 165 -7.27 -59.24 1.10
N ALA A 166 -6.98 -59.35 2.40
CA ALA A 166 -7.90 -58.95 3.47
C ALA A 166 -8.22 -57.45 3.43
N ARG A 167 -7.21 -56.58 3.24
CA ARG A 167 -7.45 -55.13 3.10
C ARG A 167 -8.38 -54.82 1.94
N ARG A 168 -8.12 -55.40 0.76
CA ARG A 168 -8.92 -55.17 -0.45
C ARG A 168 -10.36 -55.65 -0.28
N PHE A 169 -10.56 -56.81 0.33
CA PHE A 169 -11.88 -57.39 0.59
C PHE A 169 -12.71 -56.55 1.58
N ASN A 170 -12.06 -55.97 2.61
CA ASN A 170 -12.74 -55.12 3.59
C ASN A 170 -13.04 -53.70 3.06
N THR A 171 -12.31 -53.21 2.05
CA THR A 171 -12.57 -51.89 1.43
C THR A 171 -13.65 -51.92 0.35
N SER A 172 -14.07 -53.10 -0.13
CA SER A 172 -15.08 -53.24 -1.19
C SER A 172 -16.50 -53.49 -0.70
N GLY A 173 -16.74 -53.46 0.62
CA GLY A 173 -18.07 -53.52 1.24
C GLY A 173 -18.51 -52.15 1.75
#